data_AF-A0AAJ1TSA1-F1
#
_entry.id   AF-A0AAJ1TSA1-F1
#
_cell.length_a   1.000
_cell.length_b   1.000
_cell.length_c   1.000
_cell.angle_alpha   90.00
_cell.angle_beta   90.00
_cell.angle_gamma   90.00
#
_symmetry.space_group_name_H-M   'P 1'
#
loop_
_entity.id
_entity.type
_entity.pdbx_description
1 polymer ?
#
loop_
_entity_poly.entity_id
_entity_poly.type
_entity_poly.pdbx_seq_one_letter_code
_entity_poly.pdbx_strand_id
1 'polypeptide(L)'
;MAIRIARKTIHLEGHCTVEEALPLLEALRRPGAHKVVLTKCQGLHTAILQVLAAARPATLAPPADPALAGLVMPFLEASRQAALQRSAPPASGAAA
;
A
#
# COMPACT_ATOMS: atom_id res chain seq x y z
N MET A 1 -19.24 -1.31 -1.84
CA MET A 1 -18.14 -1.01 -0.90
C MET A 1 -17.13 -2.13 -0.94
N ALA A 2 -15.94 -1.87 -1.48
CA ALA A 2 -14.89 -2.87 -1.70
C ALA A 2 -13.95 -3.09 -0.50
N ILE A 3 -14.07 -2.31 0.58
CA ILE A 3 -13.20 -2.40 1.76
C ILE A 3 -13.90 -3.15 2.90
N ARG A 4 -13.25 -4.19 3.43
CA ARG A 4 -13.65 -4.91 4.63
C ARG A 4 -12.53 -4.90 5.67
N ILE A 5 -12.81 -4.41 6.87
CA ILE A 5 -11.83 -4.32 7.96
C ILE A 5 -12.11 -5.41 8.98
N ALA A 6 -11.12 -6.25 9.26
CA ALA A 6 -11.17 -7.29 10.27
C ALA A 6 -9.95 -7.19 11.18
N ARG A 7 -10.16 -6.75 12.44
CA ARG A 7 -9.08 -6.48 13.40
C ARG A 7 -8.07 -5.47 12.84
N LYS A 8 -6.83 -5.90 12.57
CA LYS A 8 -5.74 -5.10 11.97
C LYS A 8 -5.50 -5.45 10.50
N THR A 9 -6.45 -6.13 9.86
CA THR A 9 -6.37 -6.51 8.45
C THR A 9 -7.42 -5.77 7.65
N ILE A 10 -6.98 -5.09 6.61
CA ILE A 10 -7.81 -4.38 5.65
C ILE A 10 -7.84 -5.21 4.37
N HIS A 11 -9.01 -5.69 4.01
CA HIS A 11 -9.24 -6.44 2.78
C HIS A 11 -9.83 -5.50 1.75
N LEU A 12 -9.22 -5.47 0.57
CA LEU A 12 -9.79 -4.84 -0.62
C LEU A 12 -10.26 -5.97 -1.56
N GLU A 13 -11.53 -5.94 -1.94
CA GLU A 13 -12.20 -7.02 -2.66
C GLU A 13 -12.97 -6.45 -3.86
N GLY A 14 -12.92 -7.11 -5.02
CA GLY A 14 -13.57 -6.65 -6.25
C GLY A 14 -12.88 -5.46 -6.90
N HIS A 15 -13.67 -4.57 -7.50
CA HIS A 15 -13.17 -3.34 -8.13
C HIS A 15 -13.15 -2.21 -7.11
N CYS A 16 -11.95 -1.76 -6.74
CA CYS A 16 -11.76 -0.65 -5.80
C CYS A 16 -11.66 0.65 -6.57
N THR A 17 -12.62 1.54 -6.36
CA THR A 17 -12.76 2.81 -7.06
C THR A 17 -12.08 3.94 -6.28
N VAL A 18 -12.21 5.17 -6.77
CA VAL A 18 -11.70 6.36 -6.06
C VAL A 18 -12.38 6.58 -4.70
N GLU A 19 -13.64 6.16 -4.55
CA GLU A 19 -14.44 6.37 -3.34
C GLU A 19 -13.85 5.64 -2.13
N GLU A 20 -13.12 4.54 -2.36
CA GLU A 20 -12.44 3.77 -1.33
C GLU A 20 -11.16 4.43 -0.80
N ALA A 21 -10.63 5.48 -1.44
CA ALA A 21 -9.32 6.03 -1.09
C ALA A 21 -9.31 6.70 0.29
N LEU A 22 -10.32 7.51 0.60
CA LEU A 22 -10.42 8.20 1.89
C LEU A 22 -10.68 7.21 3.04
N PRO A 23 -11.67 6.29 2.95
CA PRO A 23 -11.86 5.25 3.98
C PRO A 23 -10.63 4.39 4.22
N LEU A 24 -9.87 4.06 3.16
CA LEU A 24 -8.62 3.32 3.29
C LEU A 24 -7.56 4.11 4.06
N LEU A 25 -7.39 5.39 3.73
CA LEU A 25 -6.43 6.25 4.43
C LEU A 25 -6.79 6.39 5.91
N GLU A 26 -8.06 6.62 6.21
CA GLU A 26 -8.55 6.72 7.59
C GLU A 26 -8.30 5.42 8.37
N ALA A 27 -8.54 4.26 7.75
CA ALA A 27 -8.25 2.97 8.36
C ALA A 27 -6.75 2.78 8.64
N LEU A 28 -5.89 3.12 7.68
CA LEU A 28 -4.43 2.97 7.80
C LEU A 28 -3.78 3.96 8.78
N ARG A 29 -4.42 5.11 9.04
CA ARG A 29 -3.95 6.08 10.05
C ARG A 29 -4.23 5.66 11.49
N ARG A 30 -5.10 4.66 11.72
CA ARG A 30 -5.36 4.16 13.07
C ARG A 30 -4.07 3.56 13.66
N PRO A 31 -3.82 3.68 14.96
CA PRO A 31 -2.62 3.11 15.57
C PRO A 31 -2.50 1.59 15.34
N GLY A 32 -1.30 1.14 14.95
CA GLY A 32 -0.95 -0.27 14.83
C GLY A 32 -0.40 -0.67 13.47
N ALA A 33 0.28 -1.82 13.44
CA ALA A 33 0.75 -2.44 12.20
C ALA A 33 -0.45 -3.03 11.43
N HIS A 34 -0.82 -2.38 10.33
CA HIS A 34 -1.90 -2.86 9.46
C HIS A 34 -1.38 -3.82 8.42
N LYS A 35 -2.12 -4.91 8.23
CA LYS A 35 -1.98 -5.82 7.08
C LYS A 35 -3.00 -5.41 6.02
N VAL A 36 -2.56 -5.27 4.78
CA VAL A 36 -3.44 -5.07 3.63
C VAL A 36 -3.48 -6.35 2.80
N VAL A 37 -4.68 -6.78 2.40
CA VAL A 37 -4.90 -7.98 1.60
C VAL A 37 -5.63 -7.61 0.33
N LEU A 38 -4.96 -7.78 -0.81
CA LEU A 38 -5.49 -7.48 -2.14
C LEU A 38 -5.87 -8.75 -2.92
N THR A 39 -5.79 -9.94 -2.31
CA THR A 39 -5.94 -11.23 -3.02
C THR A 39 -7.29 -11.40 -3.73
N LYS A 40 -8.32 -10.64 -3.36
CA LYS A 40 -9.64 -10.63 -4.01
C LYS A 40 -9.89 -9.37 -4.84
N CYS A 41 -8.91 -8.49 -5.01
CA CYS A 41 -9.00 -7.34 -5.92
C CYS A 41 -9.02 -7.81 -7.37
N GLN A 42 -9.92 -7.21 -8.13
CA GLN A 42 -10.06 -7.35 -9.58
C GLN A 42 -9.66 -6.06 -10.31
N GLY A 43 -9.64 -4.93 -9.60
CA GLY A 43 -9.16 -3.65 -10.12
C GLY A 43 -8.87 -2.66 -9.00
N LEU A 44 -7.89 -1.78 -9.20
CA LEU A 44 -7.46 -0.76 -8.25
C LEU A 44 -7.37 0.59 -8.94
N HIS A 45 -8.15 1.56 -8.48
CA HIS A 45 -7.96 2.94 -8.87
C HIS A 45 -6.59 3.45 -8.40
N THR A 46 -5.95 4.32 -9.19
CA THR A 46 -4.60 4.83 -8.90
C THR A 46 -4.51 5.59 -7.58
N ALA A 47 -5.58 6.26 -7.16
CA ALA A 47 -5.69 6.89 -5.84
C ALA A 47 -5.49 5.87 -4.69
N ILE A 48 -5.96 4.62 -4.83
CA ILE A 48 -5.74 3.57 -3.84
C ILE A 48 -4.25 3.21 -3.77
N LEU A 49 -3.59 3.11 -4.93
CA LEU A 49 -2.14 2.84 -4.99
C LEU A 49 -1.33 3.94 -4.30
N GLN A 50 -1.72 5.20 -4.50
CA GLN A 50 -1.08 6.36 -3.85
C GLN A 50 -1.24 6.30 -2.33
N VAL A 51 -2.44 5.98 -1.83
CA VAL A 51 -2.70 5.81 -0.40
C VAL A 51 -1.83 4.69 0.18
N LEU A 52 -1.75 3.53 -0.48
CA LEU A 52 -0.93 2.41 -0.03
C LEU A 52 0.57 2.75 -0.02
N ALA A 53 1.06 3.43 -1.07
CA ALA A 53 2.44 3.88 -1.17
C ALA A 53 2.82 4.89 -0.08
N ALA A 54 1.91 5.81 0.26
CA ALA A 54 2.13 6.81 1.30
C ALA A 54 2.04 6.23 2.71
N ALA A 55 1.03 5.40 2.96
CA ALA A 55 0.75 4.83 4.28
C ALA A 55 1.73 3.71 4.67
N ARG A 56 2.34 3.01 3.69
CA ARG A 56 3.32 1.94 3.89
C ARG A 56 2.84 0.90 4.92
N PRO A 57 1.79 0.12 4.59
CA PRO A 57 1.29 -0.90 5.50
C PRO A 57 2.40 -1.88 5.89
N ALA A 58 2.31 -2.45 7.09
CA ALA A 58 3.33 -3.34 7.62
C ALA A 58 3.51 -4.61 6.77
N THR A 59 2.40 -5.13 6.25
CA THR A 59 2.40 -6.24 5.29
C THR A 59 1.35 -6.00 4.22
N LEU A 60 1.65 -6.45 3.00
CA LEU A 60 0.75 -6.35 1.85
C LEU A 60 0.73 -7.70 1.13
N ALA A 61 -0.44 -8.34 1.08
CA ALA A 61 -0.65 -9.52 0.24
C ALA A 61 -1.11 -9.07 -1.15
N PRO A 62 -0.43 -9.49 -2.23
CA PRO A 62 -0.68 -9.00 -3.59
C PRO A 62 -2.06 -9.44 -4.13
N PRO A 63 -2.53 -8.82 -5.23
CA PRO A 63 -3.64 -9.36 -6.01
C PRO A 63 -3.39 -10.80 -6.44
N ALA A 64 -4.43 -11.62 -6.47
CA ALA A 64 -4.31 -13.00 -6.97
C ALA A 64 -4.22 -13.06 -8.51
N ASP A 65 -4.80 -12.08 -9.21
CA ASP A 65 -4.62 -11.90 -10.64
C ASP A 65 -3.16 -11.49 -10.95
N PRO A 66 -2.38 -12.32 -11.67
CA PRO A 66 -0.99 -12.01 -12.00
C PRO A 66 -0.83 -10.75 -12.85
N ALA A 67 -1.80 -10.42 -13.72
CA ALA A 67 -1.72 -9.22 -14.56
C ALA A 67 -1.85 -7.96 -13.70
N LEU A 68 -2.85 -7.91 -12.82
CA LEU A 68 -3.01 -6.82 -11.87
C LEU A 68 -1.81 -6.73 -10.92
N ALA A 69 -1.35 -7.85 -10.38
CA ALA A 69 -0.18 -7.89 -9.50
C ALA A 69 1.09 -7.37 -10.21
N GLY A 70 1.32 -7.77 -11.46
CA GLY A 70 2.44 -7.31 -12.28
C GLY A 70 2.45 -5.80 -12.54
N LEU A 71 1.27 -5.16 -12.57
CA LEU A 71 1.15 -3.71 -12.71
C LEU A 71 1.37 -2.97 -11.39
N VAL A 72 0.77 -3.45 -10.30
CA VAL A 72 0.71 -2.67 -9.05
C VAL A 72 1.88 -2.91 -8.11
N MET A 73 2.40 -4.14 -8.04
CA MET A 73 3.42 -4.50 -7.06
C MET A 73 4.74 -3.77 -7.30
N PRO A 74 5.27 -3.65 -8.54
CA PRO A 74 6.51 -2.92 -8.78
C PRO A 74 6.45 -1.46 -8.30
N PHE A 75 5.31 -0.78 -8.50
CA PHE A 75 5.11 0.60 -8.04
C PHE A 75 5.14 0.72 -6.51
N LEU A 76 4.47 -0.19 -5.80
CA LEU A 76 4.43 -0.20 -4.34
C LEU A 76 5.80 -0.53 -3.73
N GLU A 77 6.51 -1.50 -4.32
CA GLU A 77 7.88 -1.87 -3.93
C GLU A 77 8.83 -0.69 -4.13
N ALA A 78 8.81 -0.05 -5.30
CA ALA A 78 9.66 1.10 -5.62
C ALA A 78 9.39 2.28 -4.68
N SER A 79 8.12 2.57 -4.39
CA SER A 79 7.73 3.65 -3.47
C SER A 79 8.25 3.41 -2.05
N ARG A 80 8.20 2.16 -1.58
CA ARG A 80 8.74 1.75 -0.27
C ARG A 80 10.26 1.92 -0.23
N GLN A 81 10.97 1.49 -1.28
CA GLN A 81 12.43 1.65 -1.38
C GLN A 81 12.86 3.12 -1.39
N ALA A 82 12.20 3.95 -2.20
CA ALA A 82 12.47 5.39 -2.24
C ALA A 82 12.26 6.07 -0.87
N ALA A 83 11.26 5.63 -0.10
CA ALA A 83 11.05 6.12 1.26
C ALA A 83 12.18 5.71 2.22
N LEU A 84 12.64 4.46 2.14
CA LEU A 84 13.76 3.96 2.96
C LEU A 84 15.06 4.73 2.65
N GLN A 85 15.35 4.97 1.36
CA GLN A 85 16.51 5.75 0.93
C GLN A 85 16.48 7.19 1.48
N ARG A 86 15.31 7.85 1.48
CA ARG A 86 15.16 9.19 2.06
C ARG A 86 15.31 9.23 3.58
N SER A 87 15.06 8.11 4.27
CA SER A 87 15.24 8.01 5.73
C SER A 87 16.64 7.59 6.15
N ALA A 88 17.51 7.20 5.21
CA ALA A 88 18.90 6.89 5.52
C ALA A 88 19.63 8.17 5.94
N PRO A 89 20.43 8.15 7.03
CA PRO A 89 21.27 9.29 7.38
C PRO A 89 22.26 9.57 6.25
N PRO A 90 22.65 10.84 6.01
CA PRO A 90 23.67 11.15 5.02
C PRO A 90 24.96 10.40 5.38
N ALA A 91 25.61 9.79 4.38
CA ALA A 91 26.86 9.08 4.57
C ALA A 91 27.89 10.01 5.23
N SER A 92 28.26 9.70 6.47
CA SER A 92 29.39 10.33 7.15
C SER A 92 30.66 9.94 6.39
N GLY A 93 31.29 10.91 5.72
CA GLY A 93 32.61 10.70 5.10
C GLY A 93 32.79 11.35 3.74
N ALA A 94 32.86 12.67 3.70
CA ALA A 94 33.61 13.41 2.68
C ALA A 94 34.18 14.68 3.32
N ALA A 95 35.05 14.47 4.31
CA ALA A 95 35.99 15.47 4.77
C ALA A 95 37.37 14.82 4.68
N ALA A 96 38.03 15.05 3.56
CA ALA A 96 39.47 14.91 3.38
C ALA A 96 39.91 16.09 2.50
#